data_AF-A0A2W6BQX1-F1
#
_entry.id   AF-A0A2W6BQX1-F1
#
_cell.length_a   1.000
_cell.length_b   1.000
_cell.length_c   1.000
_cell.angle_alpha   90.00
_cell.angle_beta   90.00
_cell.angle_gamma   90.00
#
_symmetry.space_group_name_H-M   'P 1'
#
loop_
_entity.id
_entity.type
_entity.pdbx_description
1 polymer ?
#
loop_
_entity_poly.entity_id
_entity_poly.type
_entity_poly.pdbx_seq_one_letter_code
_entity_poly.pdbx_strand_id
1 'polypeptide(L)' 'WWIRQAIARALADKARTIRIPVHVVEKLNKIGRAERKLVTELGREPTAEEIAEVTGIEP' A
#
# COMPACT_ATOMS: atom_id res chain seq x y z
N TRP A 1 4.48 22.01 1.08
CA TRP A 1 5.40 20.85 1.21
C TRP A 1 5.39 20.30 2.64
N TRP A 2 5.74 21.09 3.65
CA TRP A 2 5.73 20.67 5.07
C TRP A 2 4.36 20.27 5.64
N ILE A 3 3.29 21.01 5.33
CA ILE A 3 1.95 20.72 5.86
C ILE A 3 1.47 19.31 5.42
N ARG A 4 1.59 19.02 4.12
CA ARG A 4 1.16 17.72 3.58
C ARG A 4 2.00 16.57 4.14
N GLN A 5 3.31 16.78 4.31
CA GLN A 5 4.21 15.80 4.91
C GLN A 5 3.92 15.55 6.39
N ALA A 6 3.65 16.61 7.17
CA ALA A 6 3.32 16.51 8.58
C ALA A 6 2.03 15.72 8.80
N ILE A 7 0.99 15.97 7.99
CA ILE A 7 -0.27 15.23 8.05
C ILE A 7 -0.05 13.75 7.71
N ALA A 8 0.68 13.44 6.63
CA ALA A 8 0.93 12.07 6.22
C ALA A 8 1.72 11.29 7.30
N ARG A 9 2.70 11.92 7.93
CA ARG A 9 3.46 11.31 9.04
C ARG A 9 2.58 11.08 10.26
N ALA A 10 1.79 12.07 10.68
CA ALA A 10 0.86 11.91 11.81
C ALA A 10 -0.14 10.77 11.56
N LEU A 11 -0.65 10.64 10.33
CA LEU A 11 -1.53 9.55 9.94
C LEU A 11 -0.81 8.19 10.04
N ALA A 12 0.41 8.07 9.52
CA ALA A 12 1.18 6.82 9.60
C ALA A 12 1.45 6.39 11.06
N ASP A 13 1.70 7.35 11.96
CA ASP A 13 2.04 7.07 13.35
C ASP A 13 0.82 6.86 14.28
N LYS A 14 -0.35 7.43 13.93
CA LYS A 14 -1.50 7.52 14.85
C LYS A 14 -2.82 6.95 14.32
N ALA A 15 -2.93 6.61 13.04
CA ALA A 15 -4.22 6.21 12.45
C ALA A 15 -4.69 4.79 12.84
N ARG A 16 -3.82 3.96 13.40
CA ARG A 16 -4.13 2.55 13.71
C ARG A 16 -4.04 2.32 15.21
N THR A 17 -4.95 1.48 15.73
CA THR A 17 -4.97 1.03 17.14
C THR A 17 -3.64 0.41 17.55
N ILE A 18 -3.03 -0.35 16.63
CA ILE A 18 -1.68 -0.90 16.79
C ILE A 18 -0.75 -0.18 15.82
N ARG A 19 0.34 0.39 16.35
CA ARG A 19 1.33 1.11 15.54
C ARG A 19 2.10 0.14 14.68
N ILE A 20 2.17 0.44 13.39
CA ILE A 20 2.93 -0.32 12.39
C ILE A 20 4.04 0.60 11.85
N PRO A 21 5.26 0.10 11.59
CA PRO A 21 6.33 0.91 11.00
C PRO A 21 5.96 1.51 9.63
N VAL A 22 6.46 2.72 9.34
CA VAL A 22 6.15 3.45 8.11
C VAL A 22 6.51 2.67 6.84
N HIS A 23 7.63 1.95 6.82
CA HIS A 23 8.05 1.15 5.66
C HIS A 23 7.07 0.01 5.34
N VAL A 24 6.41 -0.56 6.36
CA VAL A 24 5.36 -1.57 6.15
C VAL A 24 4.10 -0.91 5.59
N VAL A 25 3.72 0.27 6.09
CA VAL A 25 2.60 1.05 5.53
C VAL A 25 2.86 1.44 4.07
N GLU A 26 4.10 1.78 3.73
CA GLU A 26 4.51 2.03 2.34
C GLU A 26 4.38 0.79 1.46
N LYS A 27 4.76 -0.40 1.96
CA LYS A 27 4.54 -1.68 1.28
C LYS A 27 3.04 -1.93 1.05
N LEU A 28 2.20 -1.75 2.07
CA LEU A 28 0.73 -1.90 1.95
C LEU A 28 0.14 -0.92 0.91
N ASN A 29 0.59 0.33 0.88
CA ASN A 29 0.16 1.31 -0.11
C ASN A 29 0.64 0.98 -1.53
N LYS A 30 1.76 0.27 -1.69
CA LYS A 30 2.19 -0.25 -3.00
C LYS A 30 1.29 -1.40 -3.44
N ILE A 31 1.03 -2.35 -2.55
CA ILE A 31 0.12 -3.50 -2.78
C ILE A 31 -1.26 -3.00 -3.21
N GLY A 32 -1.91 -2.14 -2.42
CA GLY A 32 -3.25 -1.63 -2.76
C GLY A 32 -3.31 -0.77 -4.03
N ARG A 33 -2.18 -0.21 -4.49
CA ARG A 33 -2.11 0.47 -5.80
C ARG A 33 -1.98 -0.54 -6.94
N ALA A 34 -1.16 -1.57 -6.78
CA ALA A 34 -1.01 -2.65 -7.76
C ALA A 34 -2.32 -3.42 -7.93
N GLU A 35 -2.99 -3.74 -6.83
CA GLU A 35 -4.31 -4.39 -6.82
C GLU A 35 -5.33 -3.59 -7.64
N ARG A 36 -5.52 -2.30 -7.37
CA ARG A 36 -6.46 -1.46 -8.14
C ARG A 36 -6.12 -1.38 -9.62
N LYS A 37 -4.83 -1.34 -9.95
CA LYS A 37 -4.35 -1.34 -11.34
C LYS A 37 -4.73 -2.65 -12.02
N LEU A 38 -4.42 -3.78 -11.40
CA LEU A 38 -4.72 -5.11 -11.91
C LEU A 38 -6.24 -5.38 -12.01
N VAL A 39 -7.04 -4.89 -11.06
CA VAL A 39 -8.52 -4.96 -11.17
C VAL A 39 -9.01 -4.25 -12.44
N THR A 40 -8.42 -3.09 -12.75
CA THR A 40 -8.79 -2.32 -13.95
C THR A 40 -8.35 -3.03 -15.24
N GLU A 41 -7.19 -3.68 -15.22
CA GLU A 41 -6.61 -4.36 -16.40
C GLU A 41 -7.24 -5.74 -16.66
N LEU A 42 -7.49 -6.51 -15.60
CA LEU A 42 -7.98 -7.90 -15.69
C LEU A 42 -9.51 -7.99 -15.64
N GLY A 43 -10.21 -6.95 -15.17
CA GLY A 43 -11.66 -6.96 -14.98
C GLY A 43 -12.14 -7.93 -13.90
N ARG A 44 -11.22 -8.45 -13.07
CA ARG A 44 -11.47 -9.36 -11.93
C ARG A 44 -10.55 -9.02 -10.77
N GLU A 45 -10.81 -9.64 -9.62
CA GLU A 45 -9.90 -9.56 -8.47
C GLU A 45 -8.57 -10.29 -8.81
N PRO A 46 -7.41 -9.62 -8.66
CA PRO A 46 -6.11 -10.22 -8.92
C PRO A 46 -5.71 -11.21 -7.81
N THR A 47 -4.92 -12.21 -8.16
CA THR A 47 -4.37 -13.16 -7.17
C THR A 47 -3.19 -12.54 -6.42
N ALA A 48 -2.86 -13.11 -5.25
CA ALA A 48 -1.70 -12.67 -4.47
C ALA A 48 -0.38 -12.77 -5.27
N GLU A 49 -0.25 -13.78 -6.12
CA GLU A 49 0.90 -13.98 -7.00
C GLU A 49 1.03 -12.88 -8.06
N GLU A 50 -0.08 -12.50 -8.70
CA GLU A 50 -0.12 -11.41 -9.69
C GLU A 50 0.27 -10.06 -9.04
N ILE A 51 -0.19 -9.81 -7.81
CA ILE A 51 0.18 -8.60 -7.06
C ILE A 51 1.66 -8.63 -6.66
N ALA A 52 2.17 -9.79 -6.23
CA ALA A 52 3.58 -9.99 -5.87
C ALA A 52 4.50 -9.73 -7.07
N GLU A 53 4.15 -10.24 -8.26
CA GLU A 53 4.89 -10.03 -9.51
C GLU A 53 4.98 -8.53 -9.87
N VAL A 54 3.88 -7.79 -9.76
CA VAL A 54 3.85 -6.35 -10.06
C VAL A 54 4.58 -5.51 -9.00
N THR A 55 4.55 -5.93 -7.73
CA THR A 55 5.14 -5.16 -6.63
C THR A 55 6.59 -5.55 -6.31
N GLY A 56 7.08 -6.68 -6.81
CA GLY A 56 8.39 -7.24 -6.51
C GLY A 56 8.56 -7.65 -5.05
N ILE A 57 7.45 -7.98 -4.39
CA ILE A 57 7.41 -8.40 -2.99
C ILE A 57 7.14 -9.90 -2.99
N GLU A 58 8.04 -10.70 -2.39
CA GLU A 58 7.78 -12.14 -2.21
C GLU A 58 6.53 -12.36 -1.34
N PRO A 59 5.65 -13.32 -1.72
CA PRO A 59 4.40 -13.61 -1.00
C PRO A 59 4.61 -14.17 0.41
#